data_AF-A0AAW8H804-F1
#
_entry.id   AF-A0AAW8H804-F1
#
_cell.length_a   1.000
_cell.length_b   1.000
_cell.length_c   1.000
_cell.angle_alpha   90.00
_cell.angle_beta   90.00
_cell.angle_gamma   90.00
#
_symmetry.space_group_name_H-M   'P 1'
#
loop_
_entity.id
_entity.type
_entity.pdbx_description
1 polymer ?
#
loop_
_entity_poly.entity_id
_entity_poly.type
_entity_poly.pdbx_seq_one_letter_code
_entity_poly.pdbx_strand_id
1 'polypeptide(L)'
;MTNNIDKGIGYAVGVFIVIPVIIVIINFLFFQGNKVTQEQTTQYINDSKVVEIFIPRVFMSGVRPGNDIDKNIMENSSKLDTESYRMKLTQGDDIKRINRFIFYSKKYNRYMMLINFDGFDYGGPLNLDLNDGRNRIIFSGKYFTVHINNKQWGDISYGSEKKPVPVFGITLSGRGYENLNPQVLADDRKLSDVSERMNRIYVEQYLNNFLPSDDLEKLSKK
;
A
#
# COMPACT_ATOMS: atom_id res chain seq x y z
N MET A 1 12.01 57.81 13.16
CA MET A 1 12.17 56.44 13.72
C MET A 1 10.97 55.52 13.49
N THR A 2 9.91 55.95 12.80
CA THR A 2 8.65 55.21 12.62
C THR A 2 8.66 54.16 11.49
N ASN A 3 9.42 54.38 10.41
CA ASN A 3 9.37 53.53 9.20
C ASN A 3 9.93 52.09 9.36
N ASN A 4 10.64 51.78 10.45
CA ASN A 4 11.22 50.45 10.69
C ASN A 4 10.30 49.54 11.52
N ILE A 5 9.42 50.14 12.34
CA ILE A 5 8.49 49.39 13.19
C ILE A 5 7.34 48.82 12.33
N ASP A 6 6.80 49.60 11.40
CA ASP A 6 5.73 49.16 10.50
C ASP A 6 6.19 48.05 9.54
N LYS A 7 7.44 48.11 9.07
CA LYS A 7 8.05 47.03 8.27
C LYS A 7 8.30 45.76 9.09
N GLY A 8 8.66 45.90 10.37
CA GLY A 8 8.87 44.78 11.29
C GLY A 8 7.56 44.07 11.67
N ILE A 9 6.49 44.83 11.92
CA ILE A 9 5.16 44.28 12.21
C ILE A 9 4.58 43.61 10.96
N GLY A 10 4.70 44.23 9.79
CA GLY A 10 4.26 43.63 8.52
C GLY A 10 4.99 42.32 8.21
N TYR A 11 6.30 42.26 8.44
CA TYR A 11 7.09 41.02 8.29
C TYR A 11 6.67 39.96 9.31
N ALA A 12 6.47 40.32 10.58
CA ALA A 12 6.04 39.39 11.61
C ALA A 12 4.64 38.81 11.32
N VAL A 13 3.68 39.63 10.90
CA VAL A 13 2.34 39.16 10.48
C VAL A 13 2.43 38.24 9.25
N GLY A 14 3.26 38.61 8.26
CA GLY A 14 3.52 37.79 7.08
C GLY A 14 4.03 36.39 7.43
N VAL A 15 5.05 36.31 8.28
CA VAL A 15 5.72 35.03 8.62
C VAL A 15 4.90 34.19 9.60
N PHE A 16 4.29 34.79 10.62
CA PHE A 16 3.65 34.04 11.70
C PHE A 16 2.15 33.79 11.51
N ILE A 17 1.50 34.52 10.60
CA ILE A 17 0.05 34.39 10.36
C ILE A 17 -0.21 33.99 8.90
N VAL A 18 0.27 34.79 7.94
CA VAL A 18 -0.09 34.60 6.53
C VAL A 18 0.50 33.32 5.96
N ILE A 19 1.80 33.05 6.16
CA ILE A 19 2.44 31.82 5.67
C ILE A 19 1.79 30.55 6.25
N PRO A 20 1.58 30.41 7.57
CA PRO A 20 0.89 29.25 8.14
C PRO A 20 -0.54 29.08 7.61
N VAL A 21 -1.31 30.16 7.47
CA VAL A 21 -2.68 30.11 6.92
C VAL A 21 -2.67 29.66 5.47
N ILE A 22 -1.75 30.17 4.65
CA ILE A 22 -1.60 29.73 3.25
C ILE A 22 -1.24 28.24 3.19
N ILE A 23 -0.32 27.77 4.02
CA ILE A 23 0.02 26.34 4.12
C ILE A 23 -1.22 25.51 4.47
N VAL A 24 -2.02 25.95 5.45
CA VAL A 24 -3.28 25.27 5.81
C VAL A 24 -4.27 25.24 4.65
N ILE A 25 -4.42 26.33 3.90
CA ILE A 25 -5.33 26.41 2.75
C ILE A 25 -4.85 25.52 1.61
N ILE A 26 -3.55 25.58 1.25
CA ILE A 26 -2.96 24.71 0.24
C ILE A 26 -3.14 23.25 0.65
N ASN A 27 -2.91 22.93 1.92
CA ASN A 27 -3.10 21.57 2.39
C ASN A 27 -4.56 21.11 2.33
N PHE A 28 -5.48 22.00 2.71
CA PHE A 28 -6.89 21.72 2.62
C PHE A 28 -7.34 21.51 1.16
N LEU A 29 -6.83 22.29 0.21
CA LEU A 29 -7.25 22.20 -1.18
C LEU A 29 -6.58 21.04 -1.95
N PHE A 30 -5.31 20.74 -1.65
CA PHE A 30 -4.50 19.83 -2.46
C PHE A 30 -4.08 18.52 -1.78
N PHE A 31 -4.20 18.40 -0.44
CA PHE A 31 -3.89 17.15 0.30
C PHE A 31 -5.12 16.45 0.88
N GLN A 32 -6.33 16.84 0.49
CA GLN A 32 -7.49 15.98 0.69
C GLN A 32 -7.41 14.85 -0.34
N GLY A 33 -7.12 13.63 0.11
CA GLY A 33 -7.31 12.44 -0.72
C GLY A 33 -8.75 12.34 -1.24
N ASN A 34 -9.05 11.30 -2.02
CA ASN A 34 -10.41 11.02 -2.43
C ASN A 34 -11.34 10.90 -1.20
N LYS A 35 -12.62 11.27 -1.37
CA LYS A 35 -13.66 11.14 -0.34
C LYS A 35 -14.48 9.88 -0.58
N VAL A 36 -13.83 8.72 -0.47
CA VAL A 36 -14.45 7.43 -0.79
C VAL A 36 -15.45 7.06 0.29
N THR A 37 -16.66 6.68 -0.14
CA THR A 37 -17.71 6.22 0.78
C THR A 37 -17.52 4.76 1.17
N GLN A 38 -18.17 4.36 2.27
CA GLN A 38 -18.21 2.96 2.69
C GLN A 38 -18.83 2.05 1.62
N GLU A 39 -19.79 2.55 0.86
CA GLU A 39 -20.42 1.82 -0.25
C GLU A 39 -19.44 1.59 -1.41
N GLN A 40 -18.65 2.61 -1.80
CA GLN A 40 -17.65 2.48 -2.84
C GLN A 40 -16.57 1.44 -2.48
N THR A 41 -16.12 1.43 -1.22
CA THR A 41 -15.19 0.40 -0.71
C THR A 41 -15.81 -1.00 -0.79
N THR A 42 -17.06 -1.16 -0.34
CA THR A 42 -17.77 -2.43 -0.43
C THR A 42 -17.94 -2.88 -1.88
N GLN A 43 -18.31 -1.96 -2.79
CA GLN A 43 -18.46 -2.26 -4.21
C GLN A 43 -17.15 -2.72 -4.83
N TYR A 44 -16.03 -2.06 -4.51
CA TYR A 44 -14.71 -2.46 -4.98
C TYR A 44 -14.37 -3.90 -4.58
N ILE A 45 -14.62 -4.25 -3.31
CA ILE A 45 -14.36 -5.59 -2.77
C ILE A 45 -15.29 -6.63 -3.40
N ASN A 46 -16.58 -6.31 -3.53
CA ASN A 46 -17.58 -7.21 -4.13
C ASN A 46 -17.31 -7.44 -5.63
N ASP A 47 -16.78 -6.44 -6.33
CA ASP A 47 -16.34 -6.55 -7.72
C ASP A 47 -14.89 -7.07 -7.84
N SER A 48 -14.40 -7.77 -6.82
CA SER A 48 -13.10 -8.44 -6.87
C SER A 48 -13.24 -9.93 -7.06
N LYS A 49 -12.35 -10.52 -7.86
CA LYS A 49 -12.17 -11.96 -7.95
C LYS A 49 -11.03 -12.42 -7.05
N VAL A 50 -11.14 -13.64 -6.56
CA VAL A 50 -10.10 -14.30 -5.78
C VAL A 50 -9.23 -15.17 -6.69
N VAL A 51 -7.92 -15.01 -6.63
CA VAL A 51 -6.96 -15.78 -7.43
C VAL A 51 -5.73 -16.16 -6.61
N GLU A 52 -5.12 -17.30 -6.94
CA GLU A 52 -3.79 -17.64 -6.44
C GLU A 52 -2.70 -17.04 -7.33
N ILE A 53 -1.77 -16.30 -6.73
CA ILE A 53 -0.60 -15.70 -7.35
C ILE A 53 0.68 -16.10 -6.60
N PHE A 54 1.79 -16.21 -7.32
CA PHE A 54 3.12 -16.26 -6.72
C PHE A 54 3.66 -14.84 -6.59
N ILE A 55 4.04 -14.46 -5.39
CA ILE A 55 4.75 -13.20 -5.14
C ILE A 55 6.22 -13.55 -4.96
N PRO A 56 7.11 -13.11 -5.86
CA PRO A 56 8.52 -13.39 -5.74
C PRO A 56 9.14 -12.80 -4.46
N ARG A 57 10.24 -13.39 -4.01
CA ARG A 57 11.07 -12.85 -2.93
C ARG A 57 11.40 -11.39 -3.22
N VAL A 58 11.46 -10.57 -2.17
CA VAL A 58 11.99 -9.21 -2.24
C VAL A 58 13.49 -9.25 -1.96
N PHE A 59 14.30 -8.61 -2.80
CA PHE A 59 15.69 -8.32 -2.47
C PHE A 59 15.78 -6.90 -1.92
N MET A 60 16.37 -6.74 -0.74
CA MET A 60 16.58 -5.43 -0.14
C MET A 60 17.55 -4.62 -1.01
N SER A 61 17.14 -3.39 -1.38
CA SER A 61 17.97 -2.45 -2.13
C SER A 61 19.31 -2.23 -1.42
N GLY A 62 20.42 -2.35 -2.17
CA GLY A 62 21.78 -2.18 -1.68
C GLY A 62 22.69 -3.39 -1.93
N VAL A 63 22.12 -4.54 -2.25
CA VAL A 63 22.89 -5.71 -2.71
C VAL A 63 23.24 -5.53 -4.19
N ARG A 64 24.52 -5.33 -4.50
CA ARG A 64 25.01 -5.41 -5.88
C ARG A 64 25.17 -6.89 -6.24
N PRO A 65 24.55 -7.37 -7.34
CA PRO A 65 24.71 -8.76 -7.76
C PRO A 65 26.17 -8.99 -8.16
N GLY A 66 26.80 -10.02 -7.60
CA GLY A 66 28.21 -10.33 -7.84
C GLY A 66 28.43 -11.09 -9.15
N ASN A 67 27.38 -11.65 -9.73
CA ASN A 67 27.40 -12.45 -10.97
C ASN A 67 26.04 -12.39 -11.71
N ASP A 68 25.95 -13.05 -12.87
CA ASP A 68 24.74 -13.04 -13.72
C ASP A 68 23.57 -13.87 -13.16
N ILE A 69 23.84 -14.84 -12.28
CA ILE A 69 22.78 -15.58 -11.57
C ILE A 69 22.08 -14.63 -10.60
N ASP A 70 22.83 -13.82 -9.86
CA ASP A 70 22.29 -12.83 -8.93
C ASP A 70 21.47 -11.76 -9.67
N LYS A 71 21.90 -11.33 -10.86
CA LYS A 71 21.13 -10.41 -11.72
C LYS A 71 19.79 -11.00 -12.12
N ASN A 72 19.79 -12.23 -12.66
CA ASN A 72 18.56 -12.92 -13.05
C ASN A 72 17.60 -13.10 -11.86
N ILE A 73 18.15 -13.42 -10.68
CA ILE A 73 17.36 -13.56 -9.46
C ILE A 73 16.75 -12.20 -9.04
N MET A 74 17.52 -11.11 -9.10
CA MET A 74 17.03 -9.76 -8.83
C MET A 74 15.97 -9.31 -9.85
N GLU A 75 16.14 -9.59 -11.14
CA GLU A 75 15.16 -9.25 -12.18
C GLU A 75 13.83 -9.99 -12.02
N ASN A 76 13.86 -11.20 -11.47
CA ASN A 76 12.66 -11.98 -11.17
C ASN A 76 12.11 -11.74 -9.76
N SER A 77 12.66 -10.75 -9.03
CA SER A 77 12.27 -10.43 -7.66
C SER A 77 11.16 -9.38 -7.59
N SER A 78 10.52 -9.29 -6.43
CA SER A 78 9.59 -8.20 -6.13
C SER A 78 10.37 -6.96 -5.72
N LYS A 79 9.99 -5.79 -6.26
CA LYS A 79 10.46 -4.49 -5.81
C LYS A 79 9.55 -3.99 -4.69
N LEU A 80 10.14 -3.61 -3.56
CA LEU A 80 9.42 -2.93 -2.49
C LEU A 80 9.48 -1.42 -2.71
N ASP A 81 8.31 -0.79 -2.80
CA ASP A 81 8.13 0.65 -2.73
C ASP A 81 7.31 0.99 -1.49
N THR A 82 7.70 2.05 -0.77
CA THR A 82 7.06 2.42 0.50
C THR A 82 6.84 3.92 0.57
N GLU A 83 5.67 4.32 1.05
CA GLU A 83 5.32 5.72 1.22
C GLU A 83 4.65 5.94 2.56
N SER A 84 5.15 6.91 3.33
CA SER A 84 4.55 7.33 4.59
C SER A 84 3.55 8.45 4.36
N TYR A 85 2.38 8.36 4.99
CA TYR A 85 1.31 9.35 4.87
C TYR A 85 0.60 9.55 6.22
N ARG A 86 -0.16 10.63 6.35
CA ARG A 86 -0.95 10.94 7.56
C ARG A 86 -2.43 10.90 7.20
N MET A 87 -3.24 10.20 7.99
CA MET A 87 -4.69 10.12 7.75
C MET A 87 -5.40 11.45 8.02
N LYS A 88 -4.95 12.23 9.01
CA LYS A 88 -5.39 13.59 9.37
C LYS A 88 -4.25 14.34 10.09
N LEU A 89 -4.27 15.67 10.09
CA LEU A 89 -3.41 16.50 10.94
C LEU A 89 -3.96 16.52 12.38
N THR A 90 -3.84 15.40 13.09
CA THR A 90 -4.12 15.30 14.54
C THR A 90 -2.81 15.42 15.33
N GLN A 91 -2.85 16.03 16.52
CA GLN A 91 -1.71 16.02 17.44
C GLN A 91 -1.44 14.57 17.90
N GLY A 92 -0.42 13.94 17.33
CA GLY A 92 -0.05 12.54 17.60
C GLY A 92 0.76 11.91 16.48
N ASP A 93 1.33 10.72 16.74
CA ASP A 93 2.10 9.94 15.77
C ASP A 93 1.16 9.07 14.90
N ASP A 94 0.37 9.74 14.05
CA ASP A 94 -0.59 9.11 13.12
C ASP A 94 0.03 8.81 11.74
N ILE A 95 1.35 8.64 11.68
CA ILE A 95 2.04 8.28 10.43
C ILE A 95 1.72 6.82 10.12
N LYS A 96 1.10 6.61 8.96
CA LYS A 96 0.85 5.30 8.36
C LYS A 96 1.83 5.09 7.22
N ARG A 97 2.04 3.84 6.83
CA ARG A 97 2.88 3.51 5.68
C ARG A 97 2.13 2.54 4.78
N ILE A 98 2.14 2.81 3.49
CA ILE A 98 1.75 1.82 2.48
C ILE A 98 3.01 1.08 2.03
N ASN A 99 2.93 -0.24 1.94
CA ASN A 99 3.97 -1.06 1.31
C ASN A 99 3.42 -1.65 0.01
N ARG A 100 4.17 -1.47 -1.06
CA ARG A 100 3.84 -1.89 -2.42
C ARG A 100 4.88 -2.89 -2.89
N PHE A 101 4.48 -4.15 -2.99
CA PHE A 101 5.32 -5.22 -3.51
C PHE A 101 5.01 -5.37 -4.99
N ILE A 102 5.81 -4.73 -5.83
CA ILE A 102 5.64 -4.68 -7.27
C ILE A 102 6.41 -5.84 -7.90
N PHE A 103 5.73 -6.66 -8.69
CA PHE A 103 6.35 -7.80 -9.36
C PHE A 103 5.67 -8.10 -10.69
N TYR A 104 6.42 -8.72 -11.60
CA TYR A 104 5.86 -9.21 -12.85
C TYR A 104 5.37 -10.65 -12.68
N SER A 105 4.07 -10.87 -12.92
CA SER A 105 3.48 -12.20 -12.88
C SER A 105 3.55 -12.86 -14.26
N LYS A 106 4.45 -13.84 -14.42
CA LYS A 106 4.59 -14.61 -15.68
C LYS A 106 3.29 -15.32 -16.07
N LYS A 107 2.56 -15.88 -15.10
CA LYS A 107 1.26 -16.56 -15.30
C LYS A 107 0.23 -15.67 -15.98
N TYR A 108 0.26 -14.38 -15.66
CA TYR A 108 -0.74 -13.42 -16.11
C TYR A 108 -0.20 -12.41 -17.14
N ASN A 109 1.10 -12.47 -17.45
CA ASN A 109 1.80 -11.53 -18.32
C ASN A 109 1.53 -10.05 -17.97
N ARG A 110 1.56 -9.72 -16.67
CA ARG A 110 1.27 -8.37 -16.16
C ARG A 110 2.09 -8.07 -14.91
N TYR A 111 2.46 -6.81 -14.75
CA TYR A 111 2.91 -6.29 -13.47
C TYR A 111 1.73 -6.18 -12.50
N MET A 112 1.96 -6.64 -11.28
CA MET A 112 1.03 -6.64 -10.17
C MET A 112 1.68 -5.95 -8.97
N MET A 113 0.85 -5.48 -8.05
CA MET A 113 1.31 -4.82 -6.83
C MET A 113 0.49 -5.31 -5.65
N LEU A 114 1.09 -6.16 -4.81
CA LEU A 114 0.48 -6.49 -3.52
C LEU A 114 0.60 -5.27 -2.60
N ILE A 115 -0.53 -4.88 -2.03
CA ILE A 115 -0.63 -3.72 -1.13
C ILE A 115 -0.94 -4.21 0.28
N ASN A 116 -0.16 -3.73 1.24
CA ASN A 116 -0.51 -3.77 2.66
C ASN A 116 -0.10 -2.45 3.35
N PHE A 117 -0.38 -2.33 4.64
CA PHE A 117 -0.14 -1.11 5.38
C PHE A 117 0.44 -1.38 6.77
N ASP A 118 1.32 -0.50 7.20
CA ASP A 118 1.74 -0.37 8.60
C ASP A 118 0.78 0.62 9.31
N GLY A 119 0.56 0.37 10.59
CA GLY A 119 -0.10 1.27 11.52
C GLY A 119 -1.60 1.04 11.69
N PHE A 120 -2.12 -0.11 11.27
CA PHE A 120 -3.55 -0.42 11.32
C PHE A 120 -3.91 -1.70 12.07
N ASP A 121 -3.08 -2.74 11.96
CA ASP A 121 -3.41 -4.06 12.47
C ASP A 121 -2.48 -4.43 13.62
N TYR A 122 -2.91 -4.16 14.86
CA TYR A 122 -2.12 -4.41 16.05
C TYR A 122 -2.65 -5.62 16.81
N GLY A 123 -1.75 -6.41 17.40
CA GLY A 123 -2.14 -7.57 18.18
C GLY A 123 -1.04 -8.14 19.06
N GLY A 124 -1.41 -9.24 19.74
CA GLY A 124 -0.55 -9.92 20.70
C GLY A 124 -0.37 -9.17 22.03
N PRO A 125 0.37 -9.74 22.98
CA PRO A 125 0.52 -9.19 24.34
C PRO A 125 1.17 -7.81 24.39
N LEU A 126 1.99 -7.48 23.39
CA LEU A 126 2.72 -6.22 23.28
C LEU A 126 2.02 -5.20 22.36
N ASN A 127 0.83 -5.54 21.82
CA ASN A 127 0.08 -4.72 20.88
C ASN A 127 0.96 -4.17 19.74
N LEU A 128 1.74 -5.06 19.12
CA LEU A 128 2.66 -4.71 18.03
C LEU A 128 1.93 -4.75 16.69
N ASP A 129 2.43 -3.99 15.73
CA ASP A 129 1.94 -4.02 14.37
C ASP A 129 2.22 -5.40 13.76
N LEU A 130 1.16 -6.11 13.41
CA LEU A 130 1.23 -7.44 12.84
C LEU A 130 1.79 -7.42 11.40
N ASN A 131 1.82 -6.26 10.74
CA ASN A 131 2.35 -6.15 9.38
C ASN A 131 3.84 -6.46 9.28
N ASP A 132 4.62 -6.28 10.35
CA ASP A 132 6.02 -6.70 10.40
C ASP A 132 6.16 -8.21 10.17
N GLY A 133 5.28 -9.01 10.77
CA GLY A 133 5.20 -10.45 10.56
C GLY A 133 4.83 -10.79 9.13
N ARG A 134 3.81 -10.12 8.58
CA ARG A 134 3.35 -10.31 7.19
C ARG A 134 4.44 -10.03 6.18
N ASN A 135 5.14 -8.92 6.34
CA ASN A 135 6.22 -8.50 5.44
C ASN A 135 7.33 -9.55 5.39
N ARG A 136 7.69 -10.18 6.53
CA ARG A 136 8.67 -11.28 6.55
C ARG A 136 8.23 -12.48 5.70
N ILE A 137 6.95 -12.86 5.77
CA ILE A 137 6.42 -13.96 4.95
C ILE A 137 6.42 -13.58 3.47
N ILE A 138 5.98 -12.37 3.12
CA ILE A 138 5.97 -11.87 1.73
C ILE A 138 7.40 -11.81 1.17
N PHE A 139 8.37 -11.31 1.94
CA PHE A 139 9.78 -11.25 1.53
C PHE A 139 10.36 -12.62 1.18
N SER A 140 9.84 -13.71 1.74
CA SER A 140 10.38 -15.05 1.50
C SER A 140 10.07 -15.62 0.10
N GLY A 141 9.07 -15.06 -0.59
CA GLY A 141 8.60 -15.51 -1.89
C GLY A 141 7.65 -16.71 -1.79
N LYS A 142 6.34 -16.49 -1.90
CA LYS A 142 5.30 -17.48 -1.59
C LYS A 142 4.08 -17.36 -2.50
N TYR A 143 3.24 -18.38 -2.49
CA TYR A 143 1.92 -18.35 -3.12
C TYR A 143 0.89 -17.77 -2.15
N PHE A 144 0.10 -16.82 -2.64
CA PHE A 144 -0.97 -16.19 -1.87
C PHE A 144 -2.27 -16.24 -2.67
N THR A 145 -3.36 -16.43 -1.96
CA THR A 145 -4.71 -16.16 -2.45
C THR A 145 -5.01 -14.69 -2.23
N VAL A 146 -5.29 -13.97 -3.31
CA VAL A 146 -5.51 -12.52 -3.33
C VAL A 146 -6.77 -12.11 -4.08
N HIS A 147 -7.27 -10.94 -3.74
CA HIS A 147 -8.40 -10.24 -4.36
C HIS A 147 -7.87 -9.26 -5.40
N ILE A 148 -8.47 -9.30 -6.59
CA ILE A 148 -8.18 -8.39 -7.70
C ILE A 148 -9.49 -7.80 -8.18
N ASN A 149 -9.61 -6.46 -8.17
CA ASN A 149 -10.79 -5.79 -8.70
C ASN A 149 -10.92 -6.03 -10.22
N ASN A 150 -12.11 -6.44 -10.67
CA ASN A 150 -12.35 -6.85 -12.05
C ASN A 150 -12.22 -5.69 -13.04
N LYS A 151 -12.62 -4.47 -12.67
CA LYS A 151 -12.46 -3.28 -13.53
C LYS A 151 -10.99 -2.94 -13.75
N GLN A 152 -10.18 -2.90 -12.70
CA GLN A 152 -8.74 -2.66 -12.84
C GLN A 152 -8.02 -3.82 -13.54
N TRP A 153 -8.50 -5.05 -13.36
CA TRP A 153 -8.01 -6.19 -14.13
C TRP A 153 -8.30 -6.08 -15.63
N GLY A 154 -9.51 -5.64 -15.99
CA GLY A 154 -9.96 -5.49 -17.37
C GLY A 154 -9.41 -4.25 -18.09
N ASP A 155 -9.01 -3.21 -17.34
CA ASP A 155 -8.47 -1.98 -17.90
C ASP A 155 -7.05 -2.18 -18.45
N ILE A 156 -6.88 -1.95 -19.76
CA ILE A 156 -5.60 -2.11 -20.47
C ILE A 156 -4.52 -1.10 -20.05
N SER A 157 -4.90 -0.02 -19.37
CA SER A 157 -3.94 0.94 -18.81
C SER A 157 -3.19 0.36 -17.59
N TYR A 158 -3.74 -0.70 -16.97
CA TYR A 158 -3.10 -1.42 -15.88
C TYR A 158 -2.29 -2.63 -16.38
N GLY A 159 -1.31 -3.04 -15.58
CA GLY A 159 -0.46 -4.21 -15.85
C GLY A 159 0.94 -3.88 -16.37
N SER A 160 1.29 -2.60 -16.43
CA SER A 160 2.67 -2.15 -16.68
C SER A 160 3.43 -1.92 -15.37
N GLU A 161 4.76 -1.88 -15.41
CA GLU A 161 5.57 -1.61 -14.20
C GLU A 161 5.22 -0.26 -13.56
N LYS A 162 4.88 0.75 -14.38
CA LYS A 162 4.48 2.09 -13.93
C LYS A 162 3.05 2.14 -13.38
N LYS A 163 2.18 1.23 -13.82
CA LYS A 163 0.79 1.11 -13.38
C LYS A 163 0.43 -0.36 -13.17
N PRO A 164 0.97 -1.01 -12.13
CA PRO A 164 0.71 -2.42 -11.86
C PRO A 164 -0.75 -2.63 -11.46
N VAL A 165 -1.28 -3.83 -11.65
CA VAL A 165 -2.60 -4.20 -11.13
C VAL A 165 -2.55 -4.30 -9.60
N PRO A 166 -3.35 -3.51 -8.86
CA PRO A 166 -3.43 -3.62 -7.39
C PRO A 166 -4.04 -4.95 -6.98
N VAL A 167 -3.43 -5.61 -5.99
CA VAL A 167 -3.99 -6.83 -5.39
C VAL A 167 -4.00 -6.70 -3.86
N PHE A 168 -5.08 -7.20 -3.26
CA PHE A 168 -5.40 -7.09 -1.83
C PHE A 168 -5.73 -8.45 -1.25
N GLY A 169 -5.93 -8.55 0.06
CA GLY A 169 -6.38 -9.77 0.73
C GLY A 169 -5.30 -10.83 0.70
N ILE A 170 -4.65 -11.08 1.83
CA ILE A 170 -3.54 -12.03 1.89
C ILE A 170 -4.05 -13.22 2.69
N THR A 171 -4.23 -14.34 2.01
CA THR A 171 -4.23 -15.65 2.66
C THR A 171 -3.12 -16.48 2.06
N LEU A 172 -2.22 -16.99 2.88
CA LEU A 172 -1.12 -17.82 2.42
C LEU A 172 -1.65 -19.15 1.84
N SER A 173 -1.28 -19.45 0.59
CA SER A 173 -1.62 -20.72 -0.04
C SER A 173 -0.81 -21.85 0.59
N GLY A 174 -1.39 -23.05 0.63
CA GLY A 174 -0.67 -24.26 1.05
C GLY A 174 0.36 -24.73 0.01
N ARG A 175 0.37 -24.14 -1.18
CA ARG A 175 1.32 -24.48 -2.23
C ARG A 175 2.75 -24.10 -1.84
N GLY A 176 3.68 -25.06 -1.97
CA GLY A 176 5.06 -24.94 -1.50
C GLY A 176 5.28 -25.37 -0.05
N TYR A 177 4.25 -25.88 0.63
CA TYR A 177 4.31 -26.45 1.98
C TYR A 177 4.05 -27.97 2.02
N GLU A 178 3.93 -28.62 0.85
CA GLU A 178 3.46 -30.01 0.72
C GLU A 178 4.34 -31.02 1.47
N ASN A 179 5.65 -30.74 1.55
CA ASN A 179 6.64 -31.61 2.19
C ASN A 179 7.07 -31.10 3.59
N LEU A 180 6.39 -30.09 4.13
CA LEU A 180 6.70 -29.51 5.44
C LEU A 180 5.72 -30.02 6.49
N ASN A 181 6.09 -29.90 7.76
CA ASN A 181 5.15 -30.14 8.85
C ASN A 181 3.97 -29.16 8.70
N PRO A 182 2.70 -29.63 8.74
CA PRO A 182 1.51 -28.77 8.62
C PRO A 182 1.49 -27.58 9.59
N GLN A 183 2.15 -27.71 10.73
CA GLN A 183 2.30 -26.63 11.70
C GLN A 183 3.03 -25.42 11.14
N VAL A 184 3.97 -25.62 10.21
CA VAL A 184 4.71 -24.52 9.57
C VAL A 184 3.77 -23.64 8.76
N LEU A 185 2.88 -24.23 7.96
CA LEU A 185 1.86 -23.47 7.22
C LEU A 185 0.90 -22.75 8.19
N ALA A 186 0.49 -23.42 9.26
CA ALA A 186 -0.41 -22.84 10.24
C ALA A 186 0.22 -21.64 10.96
N ASP A 187 1.51 -21.70 11.30
CA ASP A 187 2.22 -20.61 11.98
C ASP A 187 2.52 -19.46 11.01
N ASP A 188 2.92 -19.75 9.77
CA ASP A 188 3.10 -18.72 8.75
C ASP A 188 1.77 -18.00 8.46
N ARG A 189 0.63 -18.72 8.40
CA ARG A 189 -0.71 -18.12 8.24
C ARG A 189 -1.08 -17.20 9.39
N LYS A 190 -0.80 -17.58 10.64
CA LYS A 190 -1.03 -16.69 11.81
C LYS A 190 -0.26 -15.37 11.69
N LEU A 191 0.91 -15.40 11.03
CA LEU A 191 1.74 -14.22 10.81
C LEU A 191 1.33 -13.42 9.57
N SER A 192 0.89 -14.08 8.50
CA SER A 192 0.65 -13.44 7.19
C SER A 192 -0.79 -13.02 6.95
N ASP A 193 -1.76 -13.78 7.45
CA ASP A 193 -3.13 -13.66 6.99
C ASP A 193 -3.76 -12.33 7.44
N VAL A 194 -4.57 -11.78 6.55
CA VAL A 194 -5.29 -10.52 6.75
C VAL A 194 -6.77 -10.84 6.88
N SER A 195 -7.38 -10.47 8.01
CA SER A 195 -8.82 -10.63 8.20
C SER A 195 -9.62 -9.78 7.19
N GLU A 196 -10.86 -10.17 6.89
CA GLU A 196 -11.74 -9.42 5.98
C GLU A 196 -11.92 -7.96 6.42
N ARG A 197 -12.05 -7.73 7.73
CA ARG A 197 -12.14 -6.38 8.32
C ARG A 197 -10.90 -5.54 7.99
N MET A 198 -9.70 -6.12 8.15
CA MET A 198 -8.46 -5.41 7.85
C MET A 198 -8.24 -5.21 6.36
N ASN A 199 -8.60 -6.20 5.54
CA ASN A 199 -8.58 -6.05 4.09
C ASN A 199 -9.46 -4.89 3.63
N ARG A 200 -10.64 -4.73 4.23
CA ARG A 200 -11.55 -3.63 3.95
C ARG A 200 -10.94 -2.26 4.28
N ILE A 201 -10.24 -2.15 5.41
CA ILE A 201 -9.51 -0.94 5.79
C ILE A 201 -8.40 -0.66 4.76
N TYR A 202 -7.62 -1.66 4.34
CA TYR A 202 -6.55 -1.48 3.36
C TYR A 202 -7.07 -0.99 2.01
N VAL A 203 -8.17 -1.57 1.51
CA VAL A 203 -8.83 -1.09 0.30
C VAL A 203 -9.29 0.35 0.47
N GLU A 204 -9.97 0.68 1.57
CA GLU A 204 -10.42 2.05 1.85
C GLU A 204 -9.26 3.04 1.86
N GLN A 205 -8.13 2.70 2.48
CA GLN A 205 -6.94 3.55 2.51
C GLN A 205 -6.31 3.74 1.13
N TYR A 206 -6.25 2.68 0.33
CA TYR A 206 -5.78 2.75 -1.05
C TYR A 206 -6.66 3.66 -1.91
N LEU A 207 -7.97 3.44 -1.88
CA LEU A 207 -8.92 4.22 -2.67
C LEU A 207 -8.91 5.70 -2.25
N ASN A 208 -8.78 6.00 -0.95
CA ASN A 208 -8.76 7.37 -0.46
C ASN A 208 -7.45 8.10 -0.79
N ASN A 209 -6.29 7.47 -0.60
CA ASN A 209 -5.03 8.22 -0.56
C ASN A 209 -4.10 7.96 -1.74
N PHE A 210 -4.28 6.87 -2.47
CA PHE A 210 -3.27 6.39 -3.43
C PHE A 210 -3.82 6.10 -4.83
N LEU A 211 -5.13 5.85 -4.95
CA LEU A 211 -5.76 5.73 -6.26
C LEU A 211 -5.97 7.13 -6.88
N PRO A 212 -5.49 7.39 -8.10
CA PRO A 212 -5.78 8.65 -8.79
C PRO A 212 -7.29 8.87 -8.94
N SER A 213 -7.76 10.11 -8.77
CA SER A 213 -9.20 10.43 -8.81
C SER A 213 -9.86 10.01 -10.12
N ASP A 214 -9.20 10.21 -11.27
CA ASP A 214 -9.69 9.77 -12.59
C ASP A 214 -9.92 8.24 -12.65
N ASP A 215 -9.07 7.46 -11.99
CA ASP A 215 -9.25 6.01 -11.92
C ASP A 215 -10.36 5.63 -10.94
N LEU A 216 -10.53 6.36 -9.82
CA LEU A 216 -11.65 6.16 -8.91
C LEU A 216 -13.01 6.42 -9.59
N GLU A 217 -13.09 7.44 -10.46
CA GLU A 217 -14.28 7.72 -11.25
C GLU A 217 -14.64 6.56 -12.17
N LYS A 218 -13.65 5.93 -12.83
CA LYS A 218 -13.86 4.75 -13.67
C LYS A 218 -14.43 3.57 -12.88
N LEU A 219 -14.01 3.39 -11.62
CA LEU A 219 -14.55 2.34 -10.75
C LEU A 219 -16.02 2.59 -10.39
N SER A 220 -16.43 3.85 -10.33
CA SER A 220 -17.79 4.26 -9.96
C SER A 220 -18.78 4.22 -11.13
N LYS A 221 -18.29 4.23 -12.38
CA LYS A 221 -19.13 4.11 -13.58
C LYS A 221 -19.70 2.68 -13.68
N LYS A 222 -21.02 2.57 -13.80
CA LYS A 222 -21.73 1.29 -14.04
C LYS A 222 -21.50 0.79 -15.44
#